data_AF-A0A7L9RSX4-F1
#
_entry.id   AF-A0A7L9RSX4-F1
#
_cell.length_a   1.000
_cell.length_b   1.000
_cell.length_c   1.000
_cell.angle_alpha   90.00
_cell.angle_beta   90.00
_cell.angle_gamma   90.00
#
_symmetry.space_group_name_H-M   'P 1'
#
loop_
_entity.id
_entity.type
_entity.pdbx_description
1 polymer ?
#
loop_
_entity_poly.entity_id
_entity_poly.type
_entity_poly.pdbx_seq_one_letter_code
_entity_poly.pdbx_strand_id
1 'polypeptide(L)'
;MKTSLYHPAVELALKYIDEENYEKAFELLLIAAKDGEAEAQYNLGLMYDQGKDYTKALRYYKLAADQGDVVAEAAFDELRMMYSKSND
;
A
#
# COMPACT_ATOMS: atom_id res chain seq x y z
N MET A 1 -26.50 0.59 -1.20
CA MET A 1 -25.16 1.17 -0.93
C MET A 1 -24.34 0.05 -0.35
N LYS A 2 -23.19 -0.32 -0.96
CA LYS A 2 -22.26 -1.28 -0.37
C LYS A 2 -21.64 -0.61 0.86
N THR A 3 -22.34 -0.63 1.99
CA THR A 3 -21.79 -0.17 3.26
C THR A 3 -20.70 -1.15 3.66
N SER A 4 -19.47 -0.78 3.28
CA SER A 4 -18.17 -1.11 3.86
C SER A 4 -18.10 -2.38 4.72
N LEU A 5 -18.08 -3.55 4.09
CA LEU A 5 -17.55 -4.76 4.70
C LEU A 5 -16.01 -4.80 4.68
N TYR A 6 -15.35 -3.80 4.08
CA TYR A 6 -13.91 -3.81 3.77
C TYR A 6 -13.04 -2.86 4.60
N HIS A 7 -13.57 -1.73 5.10
CA HIS A 7 -12.92 -0.97 6.18
C HIS A 7 -12.42 -1.85 7.35
N PRO A 8 -13.17 -2.87 7.83
CA PRO A 8 -12.65 -3.69 8.92
C PRO A 8 -11.36 -4.45 8.57
N ALA A 9 -11.08 -4.75 7.30
CA ALA A 9 -9.85 -5.42 6.93
C ALA A 9 -8.63 -4.49 7.04
N VAL A 10 -8.76 -3.24 6.58
CA VAL A 10 -7.70 -2.22 6.70
C VAL A 10 -7.52 -1.82 8.16
N GLU A 11 -8.59 -1.50 8.87
CA GLU A 11 -8.53 -1.15 10.29
C GLU A 11 -7.90 -2.27 11.13
N LEU A 12 -8.29 -3.53 10.88
CA LEU A 12 -7.71 -4.68 11.57
C LEU A 12 -6.24 -4.90 11.16
N ALA A 13 -5.88 -4.64 9.91
CA ALA A 13 -4.50 -4.70 9.47
C ALA A 13 -3.64 -3.67 10.20
N LEU A 14 -4.10 -2.42 10.29
CA LEU A 14 -3.40 -1.35 11.03
C LEU A 14 -3.22 -1.72 12.50
N LYS A 15 -4.25 -2.30 13.13
CA LYS A 15 -4.12 -2.84 14.48
C LYS A 15 -3.05 -3.92 14.58
N TYR A 16 -2.98 -4.83 13.60
CA TYR A 16 -1.93 -5.85 13.59
C TYR A 16 -0.54 -5.25 13.34
N ILE A 17 -0.42 -4.14 12.63
CA ILE A 17 0.84 -3.39 12.52
C ILE A 17 1.25 -2.85 13.90
N ASP A 18 0.32 -2.26 14.65
CA ASP A 18 0.58 -1.76 16.02
C ASP A 18 0.97 -2.89 17.00
N GLU A 19 0.44 -4.09 16.77
CA GLU A 19 0.80 -5.31 17.51
C GLU A 19 2.05 -6.03 16.96
N GLU A 20 2.77 -5.40 16.01
CA GLU A 20 3.94 -5.95 15.31
C GLU A 20 3.69 -7.30 14.61
N ASN A 21 2.43 -7.62 14.33
CA ASN A 21 2.01 -8.80 13.59
C ASN A 21 1.90 -8.51 12.08
N TYR A 22 3.06 -8.25 11.48
CA TYR A 22 3.16 -7.88 10.07
C TYR A 22 2.64 -8.95 9.11
N GLU A 23 2.71 -10.23 9.47
CA GLU A 23 2.19 -11.32 8.63
C GLU A 23 0.67 -11.20 8.44
N LYS A 24 -0.08 -11.05 9.55
CA LYS A 24 -1.54 -10.88 9.47
C LYS A 24 -1.93 -9.55 8.84
N ALA A 25 -1.21 -8.47 9.15
CA ALA A 25 -1.43 -7.19 8.52
C ALA A 25 -1.27 -7.30 6.99
N PHE A 26 -0.21 -7.95 6.53
CA PHE A 26 0.06 -8.16 5.12
C PHE A 26 -1.05 -8.95 4.43
N GLU A 27 -1.53 -10.04 5.03
CA GLU A 27 -2.62 -10.85 4.46
C GLU A 27 -3.91 -10.04 4.28
N LEU A 28 -4.29 -9.27 5.29
CA LEU A 28 -5.49 -8.42 5.25
C LEU A 28 -5.36 -7.30 4.22
N LEU A 29 -4.20 -6.62 4.20
CA LEU A 29 -3.91 -5.58 3.21
C LEU A 29 -3.91 -6.16 1.79
N LEU A 30 -3.39 -7.37 1.59
CA LEU A 30 -3.41 -8.03 0.29
C LEU A 30 -4.84 -8.31 -0.19
N ILE A 31 -5.74 -8.71 0.71
CA ILE A 31 -7.15 -8.94 0.38
C ILE A 31 -7.84 -7.62 0.03
N ALA A 32 -7.73 -6.61 0.90
CA ALA A 32 -8.37 -5.31 0.68
C ALA A 32 -7.82 -4.59 -0.57
N ALA A 33 -6.51 -4.69 -0.82
CA ALA A 33 -5.88 -4.11 -2.01
C ALA A 33 -6.35 -4.77 -3.31
N LYS A 34 -6.58 -6.09 -3.30
CA LYS A 34 -7.15 -6.84 -4.43
C LYS A 34 -8.59 -6.43 -4.74
N ASP A 35 -9.34 -6.05 -3.71
CA ASP A 35 -10.71 -5.53 -3.84
C ASP A 35 -10.74 -4.04 -4.28
N GLY A 36 -9.57 -3.42 -4.43
CA GLY A 36 -9.43 -2.08 -5.00
C GLY A 36 -9.32 -0.96 -3.97
N GLU A 37 -9.25 -1.25 -2.67
CA GLU A 37 -9.20 -0.22 -1.64
C GLU A 37 -7.87 0.55 -1.69
N ALA A 38 -7.94 1.86 -1.96
CA ALA A 38 -6.76 2.71 -2.17
C ALA A 38 -5.86 2.74 -0.92
N GLU A 39 -6.43 2.86 0.27
CA GLU A 39 -5.68 2.85 1.52
C GLU A 39 -4.94 1.52 1.73
N ALA A 40 -5.57 0.39 1.40
CA ALA A 40 -4.93 -0.92 1.48
C ALA A 40 -3.78 -1.04 0.48
N GLN A 41 -3.96 -0.53 -0.74
CA GLN A 41 -2.92 -0.50 -1.76
C GLN A 41 -1.74 0.37 -1.31
N TYR A 42 -1.98 1.55 -0.73
CA TYR A 42 -0.94 2.38 -0.16
C TYR A 42 -0.15 1.66 0.93
N ASN A 43 -0.84 1.11 1.93
CA ASN A 43 -0.20 0.39 3.04
C ASN A 43 0.56 -0.85 2.57
N LEU A 44 0.03 -1.60 1.60
CA LEU A 44 0.75 -2.73 1.01
C LEU A 44 1.99 -2.27 0.23
N GLY A 45 1.91 -1.12 -0.44
CA GLY A 45 3.05 -0.44 -1.05
C GLY A 45 4.16 -0.13 -0.03
N LEU A 46 3.80 0.44 1.12
CA LEU A 46 4.73 0.71 2.23
C LEU A 46 5.42 -0.57 2.74
N MET A 47 4.66 -1.66 2.90
CA MET A 47 5.26 -2.93 3.36
C MET A 47 6.29 -3.48 2.37
N TYR A 48 6.02 -3.38 1.06
CA TYR A 48 6.99 -3.78 0.05
C TYR A 48 8.20 -2.86 -0.02
N ASP A 49 8.01 -1.56 0.17
CA ASP A 49 9.08 -0.56 0.21
C ASP A 49 10.05 -0.82 1.37
N GLN A 50 9.51 -1.06 2.58
CA GLN A 50 10.29 -1.48 3.74
C GLN A 50 11.04 -2.80 3.49
N GLY A 51 10.40 -3.74 2.78
CA GLY A 51 11.01 -5.00 2.34
C GLY A 51 11.98 -4.85 1.15
N LYS A 52 12.18 -3.64 0.63
CA LYS A 52 13.02 -3.33 -0.54
C LYS A 52 12.59 -4.01 -1.84
N ASP A 53 11.32 -4.41 -1.95
CA ASP A 53 10.70 -4.86 -3.19
C ASP A 53 10.03 -3.67 -3.89
N TYR A 54 10.88 -2.75 -4.37
CA TYR A 54 10.46 -1.46 -4.89
C TYR A 54 9.60 -1.57 -6.15
N THR A 55 9.78 -2.63 -6.94
CA THR A 55 8.93 -2.91 -8.10
C THR A 55 7.48 -3.13 -7.68
N LYS A 56 7.26 -3.90 -6.61
CA LYS A 56 5.91 -4.09 -6.06
C LYS A 56 5.41 -2.84 -5.34
N ALA A 57 6.26 -2.14 -4.59
CA ALA A 57 5.89 -0.89 -3.94
C ALA A 57 5.36 0.14 -4.96
N LEU A 58 6.12 0.41 -6.03
CA LEU A 58 5.71 1.29 -7.13
C LEU A 58 4.37 0.88 -7.75
N ARG A 59 4.16 -0.43 -7.95
CA ARG A 59 2.90 -0.93 -8.51
C ARG A 59 1.72 -0.57 -7.59
N TYR A 60 1.83 -0.81 -6.30
CA TYR A 60 0.72 -0.60 -5.37
C TYR A 60 0.48 0.88 -5.06
N TYR A 61 1.54 1.68 -4.90
CA TYR A 61 1.40 3.14 -4.79
C TYR A 61 0.70 3.72 -6.03
N LYS A 62 1.07 3.26 -7.23
CA LYS A 62 0.40 3.71 -8.46
C LYS A 62 -1.10 3.39 -8.45
N LEU A 63 -1.50 2.19 -8.00
CA LEU A 63 -2.92 1.82 -7.95
C LEU A 63 -3.72 2.72 -7.01
N ALA A 64 -3.15 3.09 -5.85
CA ALA A 64 -3.79 4.03 -4.93
C ALA A 64 -3.81 5.47 -5.50
N ALA A 65 -2.70 5.92 -6.11
CA ALA A 65 -2.60 7.22 -6.75
C ALA A 65 -3.60 7.38 -7.91
N ASP A 66 -3.81 6.33 -8.71
CA ASP A 66 -4.80 6.32 -9.81
C ASP A 66 -6.26 6.52 -9.31
N GLN A 67 -6.49 6.33 -8.00
CA GLN A 67 -7.78 6.57 -7.33
C GLN A 67 -7.86 7.94 -6.64
N GLY A 68 -6.81 8.77 -6.76
CA GLY A 68 -6.73 10.10 -6.16
C GLY A 68 -6.13 10.12 -4.76
N ASP A 69 -5.47 9.05 -4.31
CA ASP A 69 -4.70 9.06 -3.07
C ASP A 69 -3.41 9.87 -3.25
N VAL A 70 -3.43 11.12 -2.79
CA VAL A 70 -2.32 12.07 -2.90
C VAL A 70 -1.09 11.65 -2.11
N VAL A 71 -1.25 10.85 -1.06
CA VAL A 71 -0.13 10.34 -0.26
C VAL A 71 0.58 9.23 -1.03
N ALA A 72 -0.19 8.35 -1.67
CA ALA A 72 0.35 7.33 -2.55
C ALA A 72 1.00 7.92 -3.81
N GLU A 73 0.46 9.01 -4.37
CA GLU A 73 1.08 9.72 -5.50
C GLU A 73 2.47 10.26 -5.12
N ALA A 74 2.59 10.91 -3.96
CA ALA A 74 3.88 11.40 -3.47
C ALA A 74 4.88 10.26 -3.24
N ALA A 75 4.45 9.15 -2.63
CA ALA A 75 5.31 7.98 -2.40
C ALA A 75 5.74 7.31 -3.73
N PHE A 76 4.84 7.21 -4.71
CA PHE A 76 5.16 6.72 -6.04
C PHE A 76 6.22 7.58 -6.74
N ASP A 77 6.05 8.90 -6.71
CA ASP A 77 6.98 9.83 -7.35
C ASP A 77 8.35 9.85 -6.68
N GLU A 78 8.40 9.86 -5.34
CA GLU A 78 9.64 9.77 -4.58
C GLU A 78 10.43 8.52 -4.96
N LEU A 79 9.77 7.36 -4.90
CA LEU A 79 10.40 6.09 -5.18
C LEU A 79 10.88 6.03 -6.64
N ARG A 80 10.05 6.48 -7.58
CA ARG A 80 10.40 6.52 -9.01
C ARG A 80 11.61 7.43 -9.28
N MET A 81 11.66 8.60 -8.65
CA MET A 81 12.80 9.53 -8.80
C MET A 81 14.10 8.96 -8.24
N MET A 82 14.03 8.21 -7.15
CA MET A 82 15.19 7.52 -6.58
C MET A 82 15.78 6.53 -7.61
N TYR A 83 14.94 5.73 -8.26
CA TYR A 83 15.39 4.76 -9.28
C TYR A 83 15.78 5.36 -10.62
N SER A 84 15.21 6.51 -11.00
CA SER A 84 15.64 7.19 -12.23
C SER A 84 17.03 7.80 -12.05
N LYS A 85 17.32 8.38 -10.88
CA LYS A 85 18.62 9.03 -10.59
C LYS A 85 19.76 8.05 -10.32
N SER A 86 19.46 6.81 -9.93
CA SER A 86 20.49 5.78 -9.69
C SER A 86 21.03 5.13 -10.97
N ASN A 87 20.45 5.43 -12.13
CA ASN A 87 20.83 4.88 -13.44
C ASN A 87 21.52 5.90 -14.37
N ASP A 88 21.86 7.10 -13.87
CA ASP A 88 22.73 8.08 -14.54
C ASP A 88 24.14 8.06 -13.91
#